data_AF-A0A954AA62-F1
#
_entry.id   AF-A0A954AA62-F1
#
_cell.length_a   1.000
_cell.length_b   1.000
_cell.length_c   1.000
_cell.angle_alpha   90.00
_cell.angle_beta   90.00
_cell.angle_gamma   90.00
#
_symmetry.space_group_name_H-M   'P 1'
#
loop_
_entity.id
_entity.type
_entity.pdbx_description
1 polymer ?
#
loop_
_entity_poly.entity_id
_entity_poly.type
_entity_poly.pdbx_seq_one_letter_code
_entity_poly.pdbx_strand_id
1 'polypeptide(L)'
;MIRAASHPLLVVGAGANRRPVFEALDEFVRTTRIPFVTTQMGKGAVGGSHDEYLGTAALSEGDYIHKAFDKANLIINAGHDVVEKPPFLMHHGGPRVIHVNFSPAEIDEVYFPQVELLGEIGPTFRALTAKLKSDCAHDPAPFYAVRDEVAARVSRGEDDDRFPMLPQRIVADVRKAVPSDGI
;
A
#
# COMPACT_ATOMS: atom_id res chain seq x y z
N MET A 1 12.32 -7.30 -13.20
CA MET A 1 11.55 -7.80 -12.04
C MET A 1 10.08 -7.42 -12.15
N ILE A 2 9.74 -6.12 -12.16
CA ILE A 2 8.34 -5.65 -12.19
C ILE A 2 7.55 -6.21 -13.39
N ARG A 3 8.06 -6.06 -14.62
CA ARG A 3 7.42 -6.61 -15.85
C ARG A 3 7.17 -8.12 -15.86
N ALA A 4 7.90 -8.86 -15.04
CA ALA A 4 7.80 -10.32 -14.95
C ALA A 4 6.96 -10.78 -13.75
N ALA A 5 6.49 -9.85 -12.91
CA ALA A 5 5.67 -10.17 -11.75
C ALA A 5 4.20 -10.30 -12.17
N SER A 6 3.58 -11.44 -11.85
CA SER A 6 2.15 -11.65 -12.13
C SER A 6 1.23 -10.97 -11.12
N HIS A 7 1.71 -10.74 -9.89
CA HIS A 7 0.96 -10.13 -8.80
C HIS A 7 1.86 -9.13 -8.04
N PRO A 8 2.27 -8.02 -8.67
CA PRO A 8 3.01 -6.97 -7.99
C PRO A 8 2.09 -6.22 -7.01
N LEU A 9 2.64 -5.85 -5.86
CA LEU A 9 1.98 -5.03 -4.85
C LEU A 9 2.88 -3.85 -4.48
N LEU A 10 2.35 -2.64 -4.54
CA LEU A 10 3.02 -1.44 -4.04
C LEU A 10 2.68 -1.24 -2.56
N VAL A 11 3.69 -1.02 -1.74
CA VAL A 11 3.55 -0.64 -0.32
C VAL A 11 4.06 0.77 -0.16
N VAL A 12 3.23 1.67 0.37
CA VAL A 12 3.56 3.08 0.55
C VAL A 12 3.75 3.38 2.03
N GLY A 13 5.00 3.64 2.43
CA GLY A 13 5.44 3.94 3.80
C GLY A 13 5.54 5.44 4.12
N ALA A 14 6.03 5.77 5.31
CA ALA A 14 6.16 7.14 5.83
C ALA A 14 7.00 8.06 4.95
N GLY A 15 8.11 7.54 4.41
CA GLY A 15 9.04 8.28 3.56
C GLY A 15 8.40 8.78 2.25
N ALA A 16 7.27 8.22 1.85
CA ALA A 16 6.52 8.64 0.68
C ALA A 16 5.62 9.89 0.92
N ASN A 17 5.43 10.32 2.16
CA ASN A 17 4.51 11.40 2.52
C ASN A 17 5.12 12.81 2.30
N ARG A 18 5.56 13.09 1.07
CA ARG A 18 6.11 14.38 0.62
C ARG A 18 5.50 14.75 -0.73
N ARG A 19 5.13 16.01 -0.94
CA ARG A 19 4.41 16.47 -2.17
C ARG A 19 5.02 15.95 -3.49
N PRO A 20 6.34 16.04 -3.75
CA PRO A 20 6.91 15.56 -5.02
C PRO A 20 6.83 14.03 -5.21
N VAL A 21 6.73 13.28 -4.10
CA VAL A 21 6.63 11.82 -4.10
C VAL A 21 5.19 11.38 -4.37
N PHE A 22 4.20 12.10 -3.82
CA PHE A 22 2.78 11.89 -4.10
C PHE A 22 2.50 11.86 -5.61
N GLU A 23 2.91 12.90 -6.34
CA GLU A 23 2.65 13.00 -7.79
C GLU A 23 3.29 11.85 -8.57
N ALA A 24 4.52 11.46 -8.19
CA ALA A 24 5.25 10.40 -8.86
C ALA A 24 4.62 9.02 -8.62
N LEU A 25 4.17 8.75 -7.40
CA LEU A 25 3.49 7.51 -7.05
C LEU A 25 2.09 7.44 -7.66
N ASP A 26 1.34 8.55 -7.67
CA ASP A 26 0.05 8.67 -8.34
C ASP A 26 0.18 8.33 -9.84
N GLU A 27 1.14 8.95 -10.52
CA GLU A 27 1.40 8.69 -11.94
C GLU A 27 1.83 7.23 -12.16
N PHE A 28 2.67 6.67 -11.27
CA PHE A 28 3.08 5.27 -11.33
C PHE A 28 1.89 4.32 -11.22
N VAL A 29 1.01 4.51 -10.23
CA VAL A 29 -0.18 3.67 -10.03
C VAL A 29 -1.13 3.80 -11.22
N ARG A 30 -1.43 5.02 -11.68
CA ARG A 30 -2.29 5.25 -12.86
C ARG A 30 -1.76 4.59 -14.13
N THR A 31 -0.45 4.64 -14.33
CA THR A 31 0.21 4.13 -15.54
C THR A 31 0.35 2.61 -15.52
N THR A 32 0.72 2.04 -14.38
CA THR A 32 1.01 0.61 -14.25
C THR A 32 -0.20 -0.22 -13.84
N ARG A 33 -1.21 0.42 -13.24
CA ARG A 33 -2.40 -0.19 -12.61
C ARG A 33 -2.06 -1.19 -11.50
N ILE A 34 -0.84 -1.11 -10.95
CA ILE A 34 -0.39 -1.96 -9.84
C ILE A 34 -1.17 -1.61 -8.57
N PRO A 35 -1.86 -2.56 -7.93
CA PRO A 35 -2.55 -2.34 -6.66
C PRO A 35 -1.60 -1.90 -5.55
N PHE A 36 -2.12 -1.14 -4.58
CA PHE A 36 -1.31 -0.65 -3.49
C PHE A 36 -1.99 -0.68 -2.12
N VAL A 37 -1.15 -0.80 -1.10
CA VAL A 37 -1.47 -0.65 0.32
C VAL A 37 -0.66 0.49 0.89
N THR A 38 -1.19 1.13 1.93
CA THR A 38 -0.47 2.14 2.72
C THR A 38 -0.13 1.58 4.09
N THR A 39 0.98 2.00 4.67
CA THR A 39 1.14 1.93 6.12
C THR A 39 0.29 3.01 6.80
N GLN A 40 0.18 2.98 8.12
CA GLN A 40 -0.48 4.05 8.86
C GLN A 40 0.16 5.42 8.61
N MET A 41 1.49 5.47 8.49
CA MET A 41 2.26 6.71 8.30
C MET A 41 2.32 7.15 6.82
N GLY A 42 2.23 6.19 5.89
CA GLY A 42 2.16 6.47 4.45
C GLY A 42 0.75 6.84 3.96
N LYS A 43 -0.27 6.73 4.81
CA LYS A 43 -1.64 7.12 4.44
C LYS A 43 -1.70 8.60 4.05
N GLY A 44 -2.32 8.87 2.90
CA GLY A 44 -2.38 10.21 2.30
C GLY A 44 -1.24 10.53 1.33
N ALA A 45 -0.19 9.70 1.27
CA ALA A 45 0.89 9.85 0.29
C ALA A 45 0.47 9.46 -1.14
N VAL A 46 -0.61 8.71 -1.30
CA VAL A 46 -1.31 8.46 -2.56
C VAL A 46 -2.81 8.56 -2.26
N GLY A 47 -3.59 9.11 -3.19
CA GLY A 47 -5.03 9.35 -2.98
C GLY A 47 -5.78 8.05 -2.68
N GLY A 48 -6.58 8.01 -1.61
CA GLY A 48 -7.37 6.82 -1.25
C GLY A 48 -8.53 6.52 -2.21
N SER A 49 -8.79 7.39 -3.19
CA SER A 49 -9.85 7.25 -4.19
C SER A 49 -9.44 6.44 -5.42
N HIS A 50 -8.21 5.93 -5.49
CA HIS A 50 -7.78 5.05 -6.57
C HIS A 50 -8.50 3.70 -6.49
N ASP A 51 -8.92 3.17 -7.63
CA ASP A 51 -9.49 1.82 -7.71
C ASP A 51 -8.48 0.75 -7.27
N GLU A 52 -7.18 1.04 -7.45
CA GLU A 52 -6.02 0.24 -7.05
C GLU A 52 -5.77 0.21 -5.54
N TYR A 53 -6.43 1.07 -4.77
CA TYR A 53 -6.21 1.15 -3.34
C TYR A 53 -6.88 -0.01 -2.60
N LEU A 54 -6.08 -0.82 -1.90
CA LEU A 54 -6.58 -2.00 -1.18
C LEU A 54 -6.91 -1.71 0.29
N GLY A 55 -6.26 -0.69 0.89
CA GLY A 55 -6.43 -0.33 2.30
C GLY A 55 -5.15 0.08 3.00
N THR A 56 -5.25 0.30 4.32
CA THR A 56 -4.13 0.64 5.20
C THR A 56 -3.78 -0.55 6.07
N ALA A 57 -2.52 -1.01 6.03
CA ALA A 57 -1.99 -2.00 6.96
C ALA A 57 -1.58 -1.34 8.27
N ALA A 58 -2.16 -1.82 9.38
CA ALA A 58 -1.85 -1.37 10.74
C ALA A 58 -1.10 -2.41 11.59
N LEU A 59 -1.02 -3.65 11.10
CA LEU A 59 -0.30 -4.76 11.71
C LEU A 59 0.73 -5.30 10.70
N SER A 60 1.57 -6.23 11.13
CA SER A 60 2.51 -6.94 10.24
C SER A 60 1.94 -8.23 9.67
N GLU A 61 0.87 -8.75 10.29
CA GLU A 61 0.22 -9.99 9.91
C GLU A 61 -1.19 -10.09 10.54
N GLY A 62 -1.99 -11.06 10.11
CA GLY A 62 -3.23 -11.47 10.76
C GLY A 62 -4.47 -10.58 10.52
N ASP A 63 -4.32 -9.44 9.87
CA ASP A 63 -5.44 -8.58 9.43
C ASP A 63 -5.95 -8.95 8.01
N TYR A 64 -7.16 -8.53 7.65
CA TYR A 64 -7.81 -8.81 6.36
C TYR A 64 -6.95 -8.38 5.16
N ILE A 65 -6.25 -7.25 5.28
CA ILE A 65 -5.38 -6.71 4.23
C ILE A 65 -4.15 -7.59 3.98
N HIS A 66 -3.72 -8.41 4.95
CA HIS A 66 -2.57 -9.30 4.80
C HIS A 66 -2.78 -10.37 3.73
N LYS A 67 -4.04 -10.70 3.43
CA LYS A 67 -4.39 -11.54 2.29
C LYS A 67 -3.86 -11.00 0.96
N ALA A 68 -3.71 -9.67 0.81
CA ALA A 68 -3.10 -9.08 -0.38
C ALA A 68 -1.61 -9.43 -0.46
N PHE A 69 -0.89 -9.41 0.66
CA PHE A 69 0.52 -9.79 0.71
C PHE A 69 0.70 -11.28 0.39
N ASP A 70 -0.22 -12.14 0.83
CA ASP A 70 -0.22 -13.57 0.48
C ASP A 70 -0.41 -13.82 -1.03
N LYS A 71 -1.07 -12.90 -1.75
CA LYS A 71 -1.21 -12.99 -3.22
C LYS A 71 0.01 -12.45 -3.96
N ALA A 72 0.78 -11.57 -3.33
CA ALA A 72 1.88 -10.90 -3.99
C ALA A 72 3.02 -11.88 -4.29
N ASN A 73 3.64 -11.73 -5.45
CA ASN A 73 4.92 -12.37 -5.76
C ASN A 73 6.07 -11.36 -5.92
N LEU A 74 5.73 -10.08 -5.93
CA LEU A 74 6.66 -8.96 -5.87
C LEU A 74 6.03 -7.86 -5.02
N ILE A 75 6.77 -7.36 -4.04
CA ILE A 75 6.44 -6.17 -3.27
C ILE A 75 7.42 -5.06 -3.68
N ILE A 76 6.89 -3.88 -3.98
CA ILE A 76 7.66 -2.65 -4.18
C ILE A 76 7.41 -1.81 -2.94
N ASN A 77 8.39 -1.73 -2.04
CA ASN A 77 8.24 -1.04 -0.76
C ASN A 77 8.84 0.38 -0.85
N ALA A 78 7.97 1.38 -0.94
CA ALA A 78 8.33 2.77 -1.17
C ALA A 78 8.35 3.57 0.14
N GLY A 79 9.53 4.05 0.53
CA GLY A 79 9.70 4.92 1.69
C GLY A 79 9.39 4.26 3.02
N HIS A 80 9.69 2.97 3.16
CA HIS A 80 9.62 2.30 4.46
C HIS A 80 10.62 2.92 5.44
N ASP A 81 10.13 3.29 6.62
CA ASP A 81 10.93 3.73 7.75
C ASP A 81 10.98 2.65 8.82
N VAL A 82 12.14 2.48 9.47
CA VAL A 82 12.40 1.47 10.51
C VAL A 82 11.60 1.71 11.80
N VAL A 83 11.15 2.95 12.01
CA VAL A 83 10.22 3.30 13.09
C VAL A 83 8.83 2.75 12.80
N GLU A 84 8.50 2.49 11.54
CA GLU A 84 7.25 1.82 11.19
C GLU A 84 7.37 0.33 11.48
N LYS A 85 6.36 -0.20 12.15
CA LYS A 85 6.13 -1.64 12.13
C LYS A 85 5.98 -2.07 10.66
N PRO A 86 6.79 -3.01 10.15
CA PRO A 86 6.71 -3.40 8.75
C PRO A 86 5.32 -3.96 8.46
N PRO A 87 4.66 -3.56 7.36
CA PRO A 87 3.28 -3.97 7.07
C PRO A 87 3.16 -5.43 6.60
N PHE A 88 4.29 -6.14 6.51
CA PHE A 88 4.41 -7.56 6.23
C PHE A 88 5.72 -8.07 6.81
N LEU A 89 5.79 -9.38 7.08
CA LEU A 89 7.03 -10.06 7.42
C LEU A 89 7.52 -10.85 6.21
N MET A 90 8.81 -10.77 5.92
CA MET A 90 9.44 -11.57 4.88
C MET A 90 9.72 -12.99 5.41
N HIS A 91 9.52 -13.97 4.55
CA HIS A 91 9.85 -15.36 4.81
C HIS A 91 10.52 -15.97 3.57
N HIS A 92 11.36 -16.97 3.78
CA HIS A 92 11.97 -17.69 2.65
C HIS A 92 10.89 -18.34 1.78
N GLY A 93 11.02 -18.16 0.46
CA GLY A 93 9.99 -18.59 -0.50
C GLY A 93 8.78 -17.66 -0.61
N GLY A 94 8.75 -16.55 0.14
CA GLY A 94 7.75 -15.49 0.01
C GLY A 94 7.97 -14.57 -1.20
N PRO A 95 7.20 -13.46 -1.29
CA PRO A 95 7.35 -12.49 -2.37
C PRO A 95 8.76 -11.90 -2.39
N ARG A 96 9.25 -11.59 -3.59
CA ARG A 96 10.45 -10.76 -3.70
C ARG A 96 10.13 -9.33 -3.32
N VAL A 97 11.09 -8.60 -2.75
CA VAL A 97 10.92 -7.23 -2.30
C VAL A 97 11.95 -6.32 -2.97
N ILE A 98 11.46 -5.22 -3.55
CA ILE A 98 12.26 -4.08 -3.99
C ILE A 98 12.07 -2.98 -2.94
N HIS A 99 13.15 -2.59 -2.27
CA HIS A 99 13.15 -1.45 -1.35
C HIS A 99 13.50 -0.18 -2.13
N VAL A 100 12.65 0.84 -2.04
CA VAL A 100 12.85 2.14 -2.69
C VAL A 100 12.86 3.22 -1.62
N ASN A 101 14.04 3.75 -1.32
CA ASN A 101 14.21 4.74 -0.26
C ASN A 101 15.48 5.56 -0.44
N PHE A 102 15.64 6.64 0.34
CA PHE A 102 16.88 7.43 0.35
C PHE A 102 17.96 6.82 1.23
N SER A 103 17.59 6.00 2.22
CA SER A 103 18.50 5.23 3.06
C SER A 103 18.46 3.74 2.69
N PRO A 104 19.55 2.99 2.94
CA PRO A 104 19.52 1.53 2.84
C PRO A 104 18.45 0.90 3.71
N ALA A 105 18.00 -0.30 3.32
CA ALA A 105 17.18 -1.13 4.19
C ALA A 105 17.98 -1.58 5.41
N GLU A 106 17.39 -1.49 6.60
CA GLU A 106 17.90 -2.22 7.77
C GLU A 106 17.51 -3.69 7.61
N ILE A 107 18.49 -4.52 7.27
CA ILE A 107 18.28 -5.94 7.02
C ILE A 107 18.26 -6.69 8.35
N ASP A 108 17.18 -7.44 8.59
CA ASP A 108 17.06 -8.36 9.71
C ASP A 108 16.38 -9.68 9.29
N GLU A 109 15.98 -10.50 10.26
CA GLU A 109 15.34 -11.80 10.01
C GLU A 109 13.94 -11.70 9.37
N VAL A 110 13.30 -10.53 9.44
CA VAL A 110 11.91 -10.32 9.01
C VAL A 110 11.79 -9.32 7.85
N TYR A 111 12.88 -8.63 7.50
CA TYR A 111 12.93 -7.72 6.36
C TYR A 111 14.30 -7.79 5.66
N PHE A 112 14.35 -8.46 4.51
CA PHE A 112 15.57 -8.73 3.75
C PHE A 112 15.32 -8.56 2.22
N PRO A 113 15.20 -7.31 1.72
CA PRO A 113 14.87 -7.05 0.31
C PRO A 113 15.93 -7.59 -0.67
N GLN A 114 15.50 -7.99 -1.86
CA GLN A 114 16.41 -8.55 -2.88
C GLN A 114 17.06 -7.48 -3.75
N VAL A 115 16.43 -6.31 -3.86
CA VAL A 115 16.95 -5.16 -4.59
C VAL A 115 16.66 -3.89 -3.81
N GLU A 116 17.64 -3.01 -3.73
CA GLU A 116 17.50 -1.67 -3.17
C GLU A 116 17.69 -0.64 -4.28
N LEU A 117 16.76 0.32 -4.36
CA LEU A 117 16.85 1.49 -5.22
C LEU A 117 17.06 2.71 -4.32
N LEU A 118 18.33 3.05 -4.11
CA LEU A 118 18.73 4.12 -3.21
C LEU A 118 18.72 5.48 -3.91
N GLY A 119 18.02 6.44 -3.32
CA GLY A 119 17.94 7.81 -3.81
C GLY A 119 16.59 8.46 -3.50
N GLU A 120 16.31 9.60 -4.15
CA GLU A 120 15.02 10.25 -3.99
C GLU A 120 13.89 9.37 -4.57
N ILE A 121 12.85 9.14 -3.77
CA ILE A 121 11.73 8.25 -4.10
C ILE A 121 10.97 8.77 -5.33
N GLY A 122 10.64 10.06 -5.38
CA GLY A 122 9.88 10.66 -6.48
C GLY A 122 10.55 10.49 -7.85
N PRO A 123 11.79 10.96 -8.05
CA PRO A 123 12.56 10.74 -9.27
C PRO A 123 12.71 9.26 -9.63
N THR A 124 12.93 8.38 -8.65
CA THR A 124 13.00 6.92 -8.89
C THR A 124 11.71 6.39 -9.49
N PHE A 125 10.56 6.74 -8.91
CA PHE A 125 9.25 6.32 -9.42
C PHE A 125 8.94 6.93 -10.79
N ARG A 126 9.29 8.19 -11.06
CA ARG A 126 9.16 8.78 -12.42
C ARG A 126 9.98 8.00 -13.45
N ALA A 127 11.22 7.63 -13.12
CA ALA A 127 12.07 6.84 -13.99
C ALA A 127 11.52 5.41 -14.22
N LEU A 128 10.98 4.79 -13.16
CA LEU A 128 10.29 3.50 -13.27
C LEU A 128 9.07 3.60 -14.18
N THR A 129 8.20 4.59 -13.97
CA THR A 129 7.02 4.86 -14.81
C THR A 129 7.41 5.02 -16.27
N ALA A 130 8.42 5.83 -16.58
CA ALA A 130 8.87 6.05 -17.96
C ALA A 130 9.39 4.77 -18.65
N LYS A 131 10.02 3.87 -17.88
CA LYS A 131 10.54 2.58 -18.38
C LYS A 131 9.47 1.50 -18.48
N LEU A 132 8.51 1.48 -17.56
CA LEU A 132 7.42 0.50 -17.55
C LEU A 132 6.32 0.86 -18.53
N LYS A 133 5.98 2.16 -18.64
CA LYS A 133 4.79 2.62 -19.38
C LYS A 133 3.57 1.78 -18.94
N SER A 134 2.67 1.45 -19.86
CA SER A 134 1.55 0.54 -19.62
C SER A 134 1.91 -0.95 -19.83
N ASP A 135 3.20 -1.30 -19.87
CA ASP A 135 3.69 -2.63 -20.23
C ASP A 135 3.93 -3.51 -18.99
N CYS A 136 2.93 -3.53 -18.10
CA CYS A 136 2.90 -4.33 -16.88
C CYS A 136 1.72 -5.31 -16.96
N ALA A 137 1.91 -6.44 -17.65
CA ALA A 137 0.93 -7.51 -17.65
C ALA A 137 0.90 -8.18 -16.26
N HIS A 138 -0.15 -7.92 -15.49
CA HIS A 138 -0.41 -8.54 -14.20
C HIS A 138 -1.92 -8.74 -14.02
N ASP A 139 -2.30 -9.68 -13.15
CA ASP A 139 -3.71 -9.93 -12.82
C ASP A 139 -4.05 -9.23 -11.49
N PRO A 140 -4.84 -8.14 -11.51
CA PRO A 140 -5.22 -7.45 -10.29
C PRO A 140 -6.42 -8.11 -9.59
N ALA A 141 -7.13 -9.06 -10.22
CA ALA A 141 -8.37 -9.60 -9.69
C ALA A 141 -8.25 -10.22 -8.28
N PRO A 142 -7.17 -10.96 -7.95
CA PRO A 142 -6.98 -11.48 -6.58
C PRO A 142 -6.88 -10.37 -5.53
N PHE A 143 -6.31 -9.21 -5.88
CA PHE A 143 -6.20 -8.07 -4.98
C PHE A 143 -7.53 -7.34 -4.82
N TYR A 144 -8.30 -7.17 -5.89
CA TYR A 144 -9.60 -6.52 -5.82
C TYR A 144 -10.62 -7.33 -5.00
N ALA A 145 -10.54 -8.66 -5.03
CA ALA A 145 -11.30 -9.49 -4.11
C ALA A 145 -10.96 -9.20 -2.63
N VAL A 146 -9.68 -8.95 -2.32
CA VAL A 146 -9.26 -8.54 -0.97
C VAL A 146 -9.78 -7.15 -0.62
N ARG A 147 -9.70 -6.19 -1.55
CA ARG A 147 -10.26 -4.84 -1.35
C ARG A 147 -11.75 -4.90 -1.02
N ASP A 148 -12.52 -5.66 -1.79
CA ASP A 148 -13.96 -5.78 -1.62
C ASP A 148 -14.29 -6.45 -0.26
N GLU A 149 -13.51 -7.46 0.15
CA GLU A 149 -13.63 -8.05 1.49
C GLU A 149 -13.31 -7.03 2.59
N VAL A 150 -12.20 -6.30 2.48
CA VAL A 150 -11.80 -5.26 3.44
C VAL A 150 -12.89 -4.20 3.56
N ALA A 151 -13.41 -3.70 2.44
CA ALA A 151 -14.48 -2.71 2.41
C ALA A 151 -15.74 -3.22 3.11
N ALA A 152 -16.18 -4.45 2.81
CA ALA A 152 -17.35 -5.06 3.44
C ALA A 152 -17.19 -5.28 4.95
N ARG A 153 -15.96 -5.57 5.41
CA ARG A 153 -15.66 -5.75 6.84
C ARG A 153 -15.63 -4.43 7.58
N VAL A 154 -15.05 -3.39 6.98
CA VAL A 154 -14.96 -2.05 7.55
C VAL A 154 -16.35 -1.41 7.65
N SER A 155 -17.23 -1.63 6.67
CA SER A 155 -18.58 -1.06 6.66
C SER A 155 -19.59 -1.76 7.57
N ARG A 156 -19.18 -2.85 8.22
CA ARG A 156 -20.08 -3.60 9.09
C ARG A 156 -20.40 -2.83 10.37
N GLY A 157 -21.68 -2.54 10.58
CA GLY A 157 -22.17 -1.83 11.77
C GLY A 157 -22.11 -0.31 11.65
N GLU A 158 -21.88 0.22 10.43
CA GLU A 158 -21.92 1.67 10.18
C GLU A 158 -23.31 2.29 10.34
N ASP A 159 -24.38 1.49 10.28
CA ASP A 159 -25.78 1.92 10.48
C ASP A 159 -26.43 1.25 11.70
N ASP A 160 -25.61 0.84 12.68
CA ASP A 160 -26.11 0.21 13.90
C ASP A 160 -26.54 1.26 14.95
N ASP A 161 -27.83 1.29 15.26
CA ASP A 161 -28.45 2.27 16.17
C ASP A 161 -28.44 1.86 17.65
N ARG A 162 -27.72 0.79 18.03
CA ARG A 162 -27.69 0.30 19.43
C ARG A 162 -26.96 1.24 20.39
N PHE A 163 -27.25 1.10 21.69
CA PHE A 163 -26.52 1.75 22.77
C PHE A 163 -25.89 0.72 23.73
N PRO A 164 -24.60 0.83 24.10
CA PRO A 164 -23.64 1.86 23.66
C PRO A 164 -23.28 1.74 22.18
N MET A 165 -22.96 2.87 21.55
CA MET A 165 -22.64 2.94 20.12
C MET A 165 -21.40 2.11 19.78
N LEU A 166 -21.45 1.43 18.63
CA LEU A 166 -20.29 0.75 18.08
C LEU A 166 -19.24 1.77 17.59
N PRO A 167 -17.93 1.52 17.77
CA PRO A 167 -16.89 2.39 17.22
C PRO A 167 -17.01 2.61 15.71
N GLN A 168 -17.45 1.60 14.95
CA GLN A 168 -17.67 1.68 13.51
C GLN A 168 -18.74 2.71 13.15
N ARG A 169 -19.85 2.75 13.91
CA ARG A 169 -20.93 3.72 13.72
C ARG A 169 -20.43 5.15 13.93
N ILE A 170 -19.66 5.37 15.00
CA ILE A 170 -19.07 6.70 15.31
C ILE A 170 -18.13 7.14 14.17
N VAL A 171 -17.24 6.25 13.71
CA VAL A 171 -16.32 6.56 12.61
C VAL A 171 -17.06 6.85 11.30
N ALA A 172 -18.15 6.12 11.01
CA ALA A 172 -18.97 6.36 9.83
C ALA A 172 -19.63 7.74 9.84
N ASP A 173 -20.21 8.14 10.98
CA ASP A 173 -20.83 9.46 11.12
C ASP A 173 -19.80 10.59 11.01
N VAL A 174 -18.60 10.41 11.58
CA VAL A 174 -17.49 11.36 11.40
C VAL A 174 -17.10 11.48 9.92
N ARG A 175 -16.92 10.35 9.21
CA ARG A 175 -16.58 10.37 7.77
C ARG A 175 -17.64 11.07 6.91
N LYS A 176 -18.93 10.94 7.26
CA LYS A 176 -20.03 11.64 6.55
C LYS A 176 -19.98 13.16 6.77
N ALA A 177 -19.52 13.60 7.93
CA ALA A 177 -19.47 15.01 8.30
C ALA A 177 -18.18 15.73 7.85
N VAL A 178 -17.07 14.99 7.69
CA VAL A 178 -15.77 15.55 7.30
C VAL A 178 -15.69 15.70 5.78
N PRO A 179 -15.36 16.91 5.24
CA PRO A 179 -15.21 17.11 3.80
C PRO A 179 -13.95 16.42 3.25
N SER A 180 -13.81 16.33 1.93
CA SER A 180 -12.67 15.65 1.30
C SER A 180 -11.31 16.28 1.60
N ASP A 181 -11.28 17.55 1.99
CA ASP A 181 -10.11 18.33 2.42
C ASP A 181 -10.03 18.53 3.95
N GLY A 182 -10.88 17.82 4.70
CA GLY A 182 -10.88 17.85 6.16
C GLY A 182 -9.69 17.10 6.78
N ILE A 183 -9.30 17.53 7.99
CA ILE A 183 -8.22 16.94 8.80
C ILE A 183 -8.84 16.11 9.92
#